data_AF-A0A959KQC6-F1
#
_entry.id   AF-A0A959KQC6-F1
#
_cell.length_a   1.000
_cell.length_b   1.000
_cell.length_c   1.000
_cell.angle_alpha   90.00
_cell.angle_beta   90.00
_cell.angle_gamma   90.00
#
_symmetry.space_group_name_H-M   'P 1'
#
loop_
_entity.id
_entity.type
_entity.pdbx_description
1 polymer ?
#
loop_
_entity_poly.entity_id
_entity_poly.type
_entity_poly.pdbx_seq_one_letter_code
_entity_poly.pdbx_strand_id
1 'polypeptide(L)'
;MEPQYPFRYLTGFRLRVFRAAADRIVPPAEGAPGGGSLSTAAMVDWSLDKMDAKLRSKFLLLLGVLQGLGILFGGKFFTANSPAAQDRQLRWMENNRLRLMRLGFFGLSTFVKMGYYTREENFPNFRYPGPLFPQTPYPDPTVRRISQGAIRLEP
;
A
#
# COMPACT_ATOMS: atom_id res chain seq x y z
N MET A 1 -4.81 -15.97 23.15
CA MET A 1 -3.86 -15.24 22.30
C MET A 1 -4.67 -14.58 21.20
N GLU A 2 -4.64 -13.25 21.10
CA GLU A 2 -5.25 -12.55 19.98
C GLU A 2 -4.56 -12.96 18.67
N PRO A 3 -5.30 -13.17 17.57
CA PRO A 3 -4.69 -13.49 16.29
C PRO A 3 -3.87 -12.30 15.79
N GLN A 4 -2.63 -12.58 15.34
CA GLN A 4 -1.68 -11.59 14.84
C GLN A 4 -1.42 -11.83 13.35
N TYR A 5 -1.32 -10.75 12.57
CA TYR A 5 -0.98 -10.84 11.15
C TYR A 5 0.55 -10.91 10.97
N PRO A 6 1.09 -11.98 10.37
CA PRO A 6 2.53 -12.10 10.16
C PRO A 6 2.93 -11.43 8.84
N PHE A 7 3.49 -10.22 8.90
CA PHE A 7 4.05 -9.57 7.70
C PHE A 7 5.20 -10.40 7.13
N ARG A 8 5.11 -10.80 5.86
CA ARG A 8 6.11 -11.67 5.20
C ARG A 8 7.01 -10.93 4.23
N TYR A 9 6.49 -9.93 3.52
CA TYR A 9 7.17 -9.30 2.39
C TYR A 9 7.36 -7.79 2.57
N LEU A 10 6.37 -7.11 3.13
CA LEU A 10 6.40 -5.71 3.52
C LEU A 10 6.87 -5.57 4.97
N THR A 11 8.17 -5.81 5.19
CA THR A 11 8.83 -5.65 6.49
C THR A 11 9.94 -4.58 6.42
N GLY A 12 10.38 -4.11 7.59
CA GLY A 12 11.52 -3.19 7.72
C GLY A 12 11.42 -1.95 6.83
N PHE A 13 12.42 -1.72 5.97
CA PHE A 13 12.44 -0.54 5.11
C PHE A 13 11.37 -0.58 4.00
N ARG A 14 11.02 -1.77 3.49
CA ARG A 14 10.02 -1.91 2.43
C ARG A 14 8.65 -1.45 2.92
N LEU A 15 8.31 -1.80 4.16
CA LEU A 15 7.09 -1.30 4.81
C LEU A 15 7.09 0.22 4.92
N ARG A 16 8.20 0.82 5.40
CA ARG A 16 8.30 2.28 5.54
C ARG A 16 8.14 2.99 4.20
N VAL A 17 8.78 2.48 3.15
CA VAL A 17 8.70 3.04 1.80
C VAL A 17 7.28 2.91 1.24
N PHE A 18 6.69 1.71 1.35
CA PHE A 18 5.32 1.45 0.90
C PHE A 18 4.35 2.41 1.57
N ARG A 19 4.39 2.54 2.91
CA ARG A 19 3.49 3.41 3.67
C ARG A 19 3.64 4.88 3.27
N ALA A 20 4.88 5.37 3.19
CA ALA A 20 5.15 6.75 2.78
C ALA A 20 4.61 7.04 1.37
N ALA A 21 4.80 6.12 0.42
CA ALA A 21 4.28 6.28 -0.92
C ALA A 21 2.75 6.19 -0.96
N ALA A 22 2.17 5.28 -0.17
CA ALA A 22 0.73 5.07 -0.09
C ALA A 22 -0.01 6.30 0.45
N ASP A 23 0.54 6.99 1.46
CA ASP A 23 0.00 8.27 1.96
C ASP A 23 0.11 9.43 0.96
N ARG A 24 0.91 9.28 -0.09
CA ARG A 24 0.95 10.26 -1.19
C ARG A 24 0.00 9.91 -2.33
N ILE A 25 -0.25 8.62 -2.55
CA ILE A 25 -1.18 8.13 -3.57
C ILE A 25 -2.64 8.24 -3.10
N VAL A 26 -2.91 7.88 -1.85
CA VAL A 26 -4.20 8.03 -1.18
C VAL A 26 -3.94 8.82 0.11
N PRO A 27 -4.04 10.15 0.08
CA PRO A 27 -3.78 10.98 1.25
C PRO A 27 -4.83 10.75 2.34
N PRO A 28 -4.46 10.94 3.63
CA PRO A 28 -5.43 10.97 4.71
C PRO A 28 -6.41 12.12 4.52
N ALA A 29 -7.65 11.92 4.94
CA ALA A 29 -8.70 12.93 4.95
C ALA A 29 -9.34 12.99 6.35
N GLU A 30 -10.17 14.00 6.60
CA GLU A 30 -10.89 14.10 7.87
C GLU A 30 -11.75 12.84 8.09
N GLY A 31 -11.53 12.16 9.22
CA GLY A 31 -12.22 10.91 9.55
C GLY A 31 -11.76 9.66 8.78
N ALA A 32 -10.79 9.76 7.87
CA ALA A 32 -10.34 8.64 7.04
C ALA A 32 -8.80 8.47 7.09
N PRO A 33 -8.29 7.29 7.47
CA PRO A 33 -6.84 7.04 7.42
C PRO A 33 -6.34 7.14 5.97
N GLY A 34 -5.08 7.50 5.77
CA GLY A 34 -4.47 7.46 4.45
C GLY A 34 -4.17 6.04 3.97
N GLY A 35 -3.68 5.93 2.74
CA GLY A 35 -3.17 4.69 2.17
C GLY A 35 -2.02 4.08 2.97
N GLY A 36 -1.28 4.87 3.75
CA GLY A 36 -0.12 4.43 4.53
C GLY A 36 -0.43 3.76 5.88
N SER A 37 -1.70 3.42 6.16
CA SER A 37 -2.06 2.64 7.36
C SER A 37 -1.46 1.21 7.35
N LEU A 38 -1.27 0.62 8.53
CA LEU A 38 -0.80 -0.77 8.65
C LEU A 38 -1.80 -1.77 8.07
N SER A 39 -3.11 -1.53 8.17
CA SER A 39 -4.13 -2.41 7.59
C SER A 39 -4.05 -2.43 6.06
N THR A 40 -3.78 -1.28 5.41
CA THR A 40 -3.51 -1.26 3.97
C THR A 40 -2.27 -2.07 3.63
N ALA A 41 -1.19 -1.91 4.41
CA ALA A 41 0.03 -2.68 4.18
C ALA A 41 -0.17 -4.19 4.39
N ALA A 42 -0.92 -4.60 5.41
CA ALA A 42 -1.25 -6.01 5.65
C ALA A 42 -2.08 -6.61 4.51
N MET A 43 -3.03 -5.86 3.96
CA MET A 43 -3.80 -6.28 2.79
C MET A 43 -2.91 -6.50 1.56
N VAL A 44 -1.98 -5.57 1.31
CA VAL A 44 -1.02 -5.71 0.21
C VAL A 44 -0.05 -6.86 0.46
N ASP A 45 0.47 -7.02 1.67
CA ASP A 45 1.34 -8.15 2.03
C ASP A 45 0.64 -9.50 1.79
N TRP A 46 -0.64 -9.59 2.16
CA TRP A 46 -1.47 -10.77 1.91
C TRP A 46 -1.63 -11.03 0.41
N SER A 47 -1.87 -9.99 -0.40
CA SER A 47 -1.94 -10.14 -1.86
C SER A 47 -0.60 -10.51 -2.48
N LEU A 48 0.53 -10.05 -1.94
CA LEU A 48 1.86 -10.46 -2.37
C LEU A 48 2.09 -11.95 -2.11
N ASP A 49 1.54 -12.51 -1.03
CA ASP A 49 1.64 -13.95 -0.75
C ASP A 49 1.03 -14.81 -1.87
N LYS A 50 -0.08 -14.36 -2.45
CA LYS A 50 -0.80 -15.04 -3.55
C LYS A 50 -0.20 -14.77 -4.93
N MET A 51 0.78 -13.87 -5.02
CA MET A 51 1.40 -13.47 -6.27
C MET A 51 2.50 -14.45 -6.69
N ASP A 52 2.67 -14.64 -8.00
CA ASP A 52 3.84 -15.32 -8.56
C ASP A 52 5.15 -14.73 -7.99
N ALA A 53 6.09 -15.60 -7.64
CA ALA A 53 7.31 -15.22 -6.92
C ALA A 53 8.19 -14.24 -7.71
N LYS A 54 8.24 -14.35 -9.05
CA LYS A 54 9.02 -13.45 -9.91
C LYS A 54 8.37 -12.08 -9.97
N LEU A 55 7.04 -12.01 -10.07
CA LEU A 55 6.32 -10.74 -10.04
C LEU A 55 6.43 -10.06 -8.67
N ARG A 56 6.30 -10.82 -7.58
CA ARG A 56 6.47 -10.32 -6.20
C ARG A 56 7.86 -9.72 -6.01
N SER A 57 8.90 -10.41 -6.46
CA SER A 57 10.28 -9.93 -6.34
C SER A 57 10.49 -8.61 -7.08
N LYS A 58 9.86 -8.42 -8.25
CA LYS A 58 9.90 -7.15 -8.99
C LYS A 58 9.19 -6.03 -8.23
N PHE A 59 8.05 -6.31 -7.59
CA PHE A 59 7.35 -5.33 -6.76
C PHE A 59 8.21 -4.91 -5.55
N LEU A 60 8.84 -5.86 -4.86
CA LEU A 60 9.72 -5.55 -3.73
C LEU A 60 10.98 -4.80 -4.16
N LEU A 61 11.52 -5.10 -5.35
CA LEU A 61 12.62 -4.36 -5.95
C LEU A 61 12.21 -2.92 -6.28
N LEU A 62 11.00 -2.71 -6.82
CA LEU A 62 10.45 -1.38 -7.09
C LEU A 62 10.45 -0.50 -5.83
N LEU A 63 10.13 -1.05 -4.66
CA LEU A 63 10.20 -0.29 -3.39
C LEU A 63 11.65 0.12 -3.05
N GLY A 64 12.63 -0.74 -3.34
CA GLY A 64 14.05 -0.38 -3.22
C GLY A 64 14.46 0.74 -4.18
N VAL A 65 14.02 0.65 -5.44
CA VAL A 65 14.26 1.68 -6.46
C VAL A 65 13.60 3.00 -6.05
N LEU A 66 12.36 2.97 -5.57
CA LEU A 66 11.66 4.16 -5.08
C LEU A 66 12.45 4.81 -3.94
N GLN A 67 12.94 4.03 -2.98
CA GLN A 67 13.74 4.54 -1.87
C GLN A 67 15.01 5.25 -2.35
N GLY A 68 15.77 4.63 -3.24
CA GLY A 68 17.03 5.17 -3.77
C GLY A 68 16.83 6.38 -4.67
N LEU A 69 15.83 6.36 -5.56
CA LEU A 69 15.51 7.48 -6.45
C LEU A 69 15.20 8.77 -5.68
N GLY A 70 14.78 8.67 -4.41
CA GLY A 70 14.61 9.82 -3.51
C GLY A 70 15.76 10.81 -3.52
N ILE A 71 16.99 10.32 -3.65
CA ILE A 71 18.19 11.17 -3.62
C ILE A 71 18.14 12.22 -4.74
N LEU A 72 17.61 11.85 -5.91
CA LEU A 72 17.50 12.76 -7.07
C LEU A 72 16.44 13.85 -6.90
N PHE A 73 15.47 13.68 -6.00
CA PHE A 73 14.33 14.59 -5.84
C PHE A 73 14.43 15.49 -4.59
N GLY A 74 15.20 15.08 -3.59
CA GLY A 74 15.33 15.82 -2.33
C GLY A 74 16.65 15.62 -1.59
N GLY A 75 17.65 14.99 -2.20
CA GLY A 75 18.99 14.78 -1.61
C GLY A 75 19.03 13.72 -0.50
N LYS A 76 17.90 13.10 -0.16
CA LYS A 76 17.78 12.02 0.84
C LYS A 76 17.01 10.85 0.25
N PHE A 77 17.05 9.70 0.89
CA PHE A 77 16.17 8.59 0.52
C PHE A 77 14.68 8.99 0.61
N PHE A 78 13.83 8.34 -0.17
CA PHE A 78 12.41 8.71 -0.33
C PHE A 78 11.67 8.90 1.00
N THR A 79 11.80 7.97 1.95
CA THR A 79 11.13 8.06 3.26
C THR A 79 11.61 9.23 4.12
N ALA A 80 12.79 9.79 3.85
CA ALA A 80 13.37 10.92 4.57
C ALA A 80 13.22 12.27 3.83
N ASN A 81 12.66 12.24 2.62
CA ASN A 81 12.37 13.44 1.85
C ASN A 81 11.13 14.18 2.39
N SER A 82 11.05 15.48 2.09
CA SER A 82 9.83 16.25 2.37
C SER A 82 8.65 15.72 1.55
N PRO A 83 7.39 15.92 2.01
CA PRO A 83 6.21 15.49 1.25
C PRO A 83 6.19 16.03 -0.18
N ALA A 84 6.59 17.29 -0.37
CA ALA A 84 6.68 17.89 -1.70
C ALA A 84 7.70 17.19 -2.62
N ALA A 85 8.83 16.73 -2.07
CA ALA A 85 9.83 15.98 -2.84
C ALA A 85 9.35 14.55 -3.16
N GLN A 86 8.67 13.89 -2.23
CA GLN A 86 8.01 12.60 -2.48
C GLN A 86 6.97 12.72 -3.61
N ASP A 87 6.13 13.76 -3.58
CA ASP A 87 5.14 14.01 -4.61
C ASP A 87 5.77 14.30 -5.97
N ARG A 88 6.85 15.09 -6.03
CA ARG A 88 7.59 15.32 -7.28
C ARG A 88 8.11 14.02 -7.87
N GLN A 89 8.67 13.13 -7.05
CA GLN A 89 9.17 11.84 -7.52
C GLN A 89 8.05 10.95 -8.07
N LEU A 90 6.95 10.81 -7.34
CA LEU A 90 5.82 9.98 -7.78
C LEU A 90 5.20 10.53 -9.07
N ARG A 91 5.01 11.84 -9.16
CA ARG A 91 4.55 12.51 -10.41
C ARG A 91 5.52 12.31 -11.57
N TRP A 92 6.83 12.34 -11.30
CA TRP A 92 7.84 12.07 -12.33
C TRP A 92 7.80 10.62 -12.81
N MET A 93 7.56 9.65 -11.92
CA MET A 93 7.40 8.24 -12.31
C MET A 93 6.14 8.03 -13.14
N GLU A 94 5.02 8.63 -12.71
CA GLU A 94 3.72 8.58 -13.39
C GLU A 94 3.79 9.13 -14.83
N ASN A 95 4.47 10.26 -15.02
CA ASN A 95 4.51 10.99 -16.29
C ASN A 95 5.78 10.72 -17.11
N ASN A 96 6.59 9.73 -16.73
CA ASN A 96 7.88 9.49 -17.36
C ASN A 96 7.77 9.04 -18.83
N ARG A 97 8.77 9.36 -19.66
CA ARG A 97 8.88 8.80 -21.02
C ARG A 97 9.21 7.31 -21.01
N LEU A 98 9.96 6.84 -20.01
CA LEU A 98 10.29 5.43 -19.83
C LEU A 98 9.06 4.67 -19.33
N ARG A 99 8.54 3.76 -20.17
CA ARG A 99 7.39 2.90 -19.84
C ARG A 99 7.56 2.16 -18.52
N LEU A 100 8.79 1.74 -18.18
CA LEU A 100 9.06 1.01 -16.95
C LEU A 100 8.74 1.81 -15.69
N MET A 101 9.03 3.13 -15.68
CA MET A 101 8.75 3.99 -14.53
C MET A 101 7.24 4.18 -14.35
N ARG A 102 6.52 4.40 -15.47
CA ARG A 102 5.05 4.50 -15.45
C ARG A 102 4.39 3.22 -14.99
N LEU A 103 4.88 2.08 -15.46
CA LEU A 103 4.39 0.77 -15.03
C LEU A 103 4.65 0.52 -13.55
N GLY A 104 5.82 0.93 -13.04
CA GLY A 104 6.13 0.89 -11.62
C GLY A 104 5.15 1.72 -10.78
N PHE A 105 4.93 2.98 -11.17
CA PHE A 105 3.95 3.83 -10.50
C PHE A 105 2.54 3.25 -10.54
N PHE A 106 2.09 2.81 -11.73
CA PHE A 106 0.77 2.22 -11.90
C PHE A 106 0.58 0.99 -11.01
N GLY A 107 1.56 0.06 -11.02
CA GLY A 107 1.53 -1.13 -10.17
C GLY A 107 1.46 -0.77 -8.68
N LEU A 108 2.30 0.15 -8.22
CA LEU A 108 2.26 0.64 -6.83
C LEU A 108 0.90 1.24 -6.48
N SER A 109 0.37 2.12 -7.34
CA SER A 109 -0.93 2.76 -7.16
C SER A 109 -2.06 1.75 -7.10
N THR A 110 -2.05 0.74 -7.97
CA THR A 110 -3.02 -0.36 -7.97
C THR A 110 -3.02 -1.11 -6.64
N PHE A 111 -1.85 -1.51 -6.12
CA PHE A 111 -1.79 -2.22 -4.84
C PHE A 111 -2.21 -1.34 -3.66
N VAL A 112 -1.82 -0.06 -3.64
CA VAL A 112 -2.27 0.87 -2.60
C VAL A 112 -3.78 1.04 -2.62
N LYS A 113 -4.38 1.30 -3.80
CA LYS A 113 -5.82 1.47 -3.96
C LYS A 113 -6.58 0.20 -3.64
N MET A 114 -6.09 -0.95 -4.09
CA MET A 114 -6.66 -2.25 -3.72
C MET A 114 -6.63 -2.43 -2.20
N GLY A 115 -5.48 -2.25 -1.55
CA GLY A 115 -5.35 -2.40 -0.10
C GLY A 115 -6.21 -1.41 0.71
N TYR A 116 -6.45 -0.21 0.18
CA TYR A 116 -7.24 0.83 0.84
C TYR A 116 -8.75 0.68 0.61
N TYR A 117 -9.19 0.54 -0.64
CA TYR A 117 -10.61 0.57 -1.01
C TYR A 117 -11.32 -0.78 -0.84
N THR A 118 -10.61 -1.87 -0.55
CA THR A 118 -11.23 -3.17 -0.21
C THR A 118 -11.62 -3.28 1.26
N ARG A 119 -11.26 -2.29 2.08
CA ARG A 119 -11.48 -2.29 3.53
C ARG A 119 -12.85 -1.72 3.87
N GLU A 120 -13.68 -2.53 4.51
CA GLU A 120 -15.02 -2.23 4.98
C GLU A 120 -15.05 -0.99 5.88
N GLU A 121 -14.02 -0.81 6.74
CA GLU A 121 -13.91 0.35 7.62
C GLU A 121 -13.78 1.69 6.87
N ASN A 122 -13.36 1.67 5.61
CA ASN A 122 -13.21 2.85 4.78
C ASN A 122 -14.46 3.17 3.95
N PHE A 123 -15.40 2.23 3.78
CA PHE A 123 -16.57 2.40 2.92
C PHE A 123 -17.43 3.63 3.28
N PRO A 124 -17.69 3.93 4.57
CA PRO A 124 -18.45 5.12 4.95
C PRO A 124 -17.82 6.43 4.46
N ASN A 125 -16.48 6.48 4.35
CA ASN A 125 -15.74 7.69 3.98
C ASN A 125 -16.00 8.15 2.54
N PHE A 126 -16.46 7.24 1.67
CA PHE A 126 -16.85 7.54 0.29
C PHE A 126 -18.32 7.21 0.00
N ARG A 127 -19.15 7.23 1.06
CA ARG A 127 -20.62 7.03 0.99
C ARG A 127 -21.00 5.72 0.28
N TYR A 128 -20.15 4.72 0.41
CA TYR A 128 -20.43 3.38 -0.10
C TYR A 128 -21.01 2.53 1.04
N PRO A 129 -22.20 1.95 0.89
CA PRO A 129 -22.80 1.10 1.93
C PRO A 129 -22.14 -0.29 2.01
N GLY A 130 -21.20 -0.61 1.13
CA GLY A 130 -20.60 -1.93 0.99
C GLY A 130 -21.26 -2.78 -0.09
N PRO A 131 -20.79 -4.03 -0.27
CA PRO A 131 -21.34 -4.96 -1.26
C PRO A 131 -22.77 -5.37 -0.91
N LEU A 132 -23.58 -5.63 -1.94
CA LEU A 132 -25.00 -6.04 -1.80
C LEU A 132 -25.18 -7.36 -1.03
N PHE A 133 -24.14 -8.19 -0.96
CA PHE A 133 -24.14 -9.49 -0.27
C PHE A 133 -23.10 -9.51 0.86
N PRO A 134 -23.35 -8.82 1.99
CA PRO A 134 -22.38 -8.67 3.08
C PRO A 134 -22.10 -9.98 3.85
N GLN A 135 -22.95 -10.99 3.65
CA GLN A 135 -22.85 -12.30 4.32
C GLN A 135 -22.15 -13.35 3.46
N THR A 136 -21.72 -13.02 2.24
CA THR A 136 -20.96 -13.97 1.42
C THR A 136 -19.66 -14.31 2.14
N PRO A 137 -19.40 -15.60 2.44
CA PRO A 137 -18.16 -15.99 3.10
C PRO A 137 -16.97 -15.70 2.17
N TYR A 138 -15.94 -15.06 2.73
CA TYR A 138 -14.69 -14.87 2.01
C TYR A 138 -13.94 -16.21 1.93
N PRO A 139 -13.36 -16.57 0.77
CA PRO A 139 -12.51 -17.76 0.65
C PRO A 139 -11.34 -17.76 1.64
N ASP A 140 -10.82 -16.57 1.99
CA ASP A 140 -9.82 -16.37 3.02
C ASP A 140 -10.34 -15.37 4.06
N PRO A 141 -10.59 -15.78 5.32
CA PRO A 141 -11.13 -14.90 6.36
C PRO A 141 -10.11 -13.84 6.83
N THR A 142 -8.83 -13.98 6.47
CA THR A 142 -7.77 -13.04 6.89
C THR A 142 -8.04 -11.63 6.39
N VAL A 143 -8.49 -11.49 5.14
CA VAL A 143 -8.85 -10.20 4.50
C VAL A 143 -9.89 -9.48 5.33
N ARG A 144 -10.99 -10.17 5.65
CA ARG A 144 -12.09 -9.60 6.42
C ARG A 144 -11.65 -9.25 7.84
N ARG A 145 -10.86 -10.10 8.48
CA ARG A 145 -10.35 -9.85 9.84
C ARG A 145 -9.38 -8.66 9.91
N ILE A 146 -8.51 -8.49 8.90
CA ILE A 146 -7.68 -7.28 8.76
C ILE A 146 -8.60 -6.04 8.62
N SER A 147 -9.62 -6.14 7.78
CA SER A 147 -10.56 -5.05 7.52
C SER A 147 -11.47 -4.70 8.71
N GLN A 148 -11.67 -5.62 9.65
CA GLN A 148 -12.50 -5.41 10.82
C GLN A 148 -11.67 -5.03 12.06
N GLY A 149 -10.34 -4.89 11.92
CA GLY A 149 -9.43 -4.69 13.04
C GLY A 149 -9.42 -5.87 14.03
N ALA A 150 -9.92 -7.05 13.61
CA ALA A 150 -10.03 -8.24 14.44
C ALA A 150 -8.71 -9.03 14.56
N ILE A 151 -7.64 -8.53 13.93
CA ILE A 151 -6.29 -9.08 13.99
C ILE A 151 -5.33 -7.96 14.36
N ARG A 152 -4.42 -8.23 15.30
CA ARG A 152 -3.34 -7.32 15.66
C ARG A 152 -2.30 -7.24 14.54
N LEU A 153 -1.92 -6.03 14.15
CA LEU A 153 -0.95 -5.78 13.09
C LEU A 153 0.39 -5.37 13.72
N GLU A 154 1.37 -6.27 13.72
CA GLU A 154 2.74 -5.94 14.09
C GLU A 154 3.71 -6.39 12.99
N PRO A 155 4.45 -5.45 12.39
CA PRO A 155 5.36 -5.72 11.28
C PRO A 155 6.78 -6.16 11.65
#